data_AF-A0A259N156-F1
#
_entry.id   AF-A0A259N156-F1
#
_cell.length_a   1.000
_cell.length_b   1.000
_cell.length_c   1.000
_cell.angle_alpha   90.00
_cell.angle_beta   90.00
_cell.angle_gamma   90.00
#
_symmetry.space_group_name_H-M   'P 1'
#
loop_
_entity.id
_entity.type
_entity.pdbx_description
1 polymer ?
#
loop_
_entity_poly.entity_id
_entity_poly.type
_entity_poly.pdbx_seq_one_letter_code
_entity_poly.pdbx_strand_id
1 'polypeptide(L)'
;IMDSNAALANPKTAQEVMIEALIQSALQSAEKAVELGMNPDQILLSCKVSKVQDLVAVYRDLSRRSDYPLHLGLTEAGMGSKGIVSSTAAMGILLQEGIGDTIRVSLTPDPGAPRENEVIVAQEILQTMGLRNFTPMVIACPGCGRTTSTTFQELAANIQSYLRQQMPVWKKTHPGVEEMNVAVMGCIVNGPGESK
;
A
#
# COMPACT_ATOMS: atom_id res chain seq x y z
N ILE A 1 -7.10 -28.57 -13.96
CA ILE A 1 -7.19 -27.17 -14.46
C ILE A 1 -6.61 -27.05 -15.87
N MET A 2 -5.36 -27.44 -16.13
CA MET A 2 -4.77 -27.34 -17.48
C MET A 2 -5.53 -28.16 -18.54
N ASP A 3 -5.84 -29.43 -18.25
CA ASP A 3 -6.61 -30.28 -19.17
C ASP A 3 -8.03 -29.72 -19.40
N SER A 4 -8.65 -29.20 -18.36
CA SER A 4 -9.95 -28.54 -18.43
C SER A 4 -9.92 -27.28 -19.29
N ASN A 5 -8.83 -26.50 -19.21
CA ASN A 5 -8.63 -25.30 -20.03
C ASN A 5 -8.40 -25.64 -21.50
N ALA A 6 -7.65 -26.72 -21.78
CA ALA A 6 -7.38 -27.18 -23.14
C ALA A 6 -8.65 -27.67 -23.86
N ALA A 7 -9.67 -28.10 -23.10
CA ALA A 7 -10.96 -28.52 -23.63
C ALA A 7 -11.94 -27.36 -23.91
N LEU A 8 -11.60 -26.11 -23.56
CA LEU A 8 -12.45 -24.95 -23.82
C LEU A 8 -12.43 -24.57 -25.31
N ALA A 9 -13.56 -24.06 -25.81
CA ALA A 9 -13.65 -23.54 -27.19
C ALA A 9 -12.64 -22.41 -27.47
N ASN A 10 -12.36 -21.59 -26.44
CA ASN A 10 -11.30 -20.59 -26.43
C ASN A 10 -10.47 -20.79 -25.16
N PRO A 11 -9.36 -21.56 -25.22
CA PRO A 11 -8.51 -21.78 -24.06
C PRO A 11 -7.96 -20.46 -23.52
N LYS A 12 -8.00 -20.31 -22.19
CA LYS A 12 -7.36 -19.18 -21.51
C LYS A 12 -5.84 -19.26 -21.68
N THR A 13 -5.17 -18.11 -21.59
CA THR A 13 -3.72 -18.02 -21.56
C THR A 13 -3.15 -18.74 -20.33
N ALA A 14 -1.87 -19.13 -20.40
CA ALA A 14 -1.19 -19.76 -19.26
C ALA A 14 -1.21 -18.87 -18.00
N GLN A 15 -1.15 -17.54 -18.17
CA GLN A 15 -1.20 -16.57 -17.09
C GLN A 15 -2.58 -16.55 -16.41
N GLU A 16 -3.66 -16.56 -17.17
CA GLU A 16 -5.02 -16.64 -16.63
C GLU A 16 -5.26 -17.98 -15.90
N VAL A 17 -4.74 -19.08 -16.44
CA VAL A 17 -4.81 -20.40 -15.79
C VAL A 17 -4.03 -20.41 -14.46
N MET A 18 -2.86 -19.77 -14.43
CA MET A 18 -2.06 -19.63 -13.20
C MET A 18 -2.79 -18.79 -12.14
N ILE A 19 -3.41 -17.67 -12.54
CA ILE A 19 -4.22 -16.83 -11.65
C ILE A 19 -5.39 -17.62 -11.08
N GLU A 20 -6.13 -18.35 -11.91
CA GLU A 20 -7.23 -19.20 -11.44
C GLU A 20 -6.74 -20.26 -10.45
N ALA A 21 -5.64 -20.94 -10.76
CA ALA A 21 -5.09 -21.97 -9.88
C ALA A 21 -4.67 -21.39 -8.52
N LEU A 22 -4.10 -20.17 -8.49
CA LEU A 22 -3.71 -19.49 -7.25
C LEU A 22 -4.92 -19.17 -6.38
N ILE A 23 -6.00 -18.68 -6.97
CA ILE A 23 -7.24 -18.32 -6.26
C ILE A 23 -7.93 -19.58 -5.73
N GLN A 24 -8.08 -20.61 -6.57
CA GLN A 24 -8.65 -21.90 -6.18
C GLN A 24 -7.88 -22.51 -5.01
N SER A 25 -6.55 -22.46 -5.05
CA SER A 25 -5.70 -22.98 -3.97
C SER A 25 -6.00 -22.29 -2.63
N ALA A 26 -6.17 -20.97 -2.63
CA ALA A 26 -6.49 -20.23 -1.40
C ALA A 26 -7.89 -20.55 -0.88
N LEU A 27 -8.90 -20.56 -1.75
CA LEU A 27 -10.29 -20.84 -1.38
C LEU A 27 -10.46 -22.26 -0.85
N GLN A 28 -9.90 -23.26 -1.54
CA GLN A 28 -9.96 -24.66 -1.12
C GLN A 28 -9.21 -24.88 0.20
N SER A 29 -8.10 -24.14 0.44
CA SER A 29 -7.39 -24.21 1.71
C SER A 29 -8.23 -23.65 2.86
N ALA A 30 -8.95 -22.55 2.61
CA ALA A 30 -9.87 -21.95 3.58
C ALA A 30 -11.03 -22.89 3.91
N GLU A 31 -11.69 -23.43 2.89
CA GLU A 31 -12.75 -24.44 3.02
C GLU A 31 -12.25 -25.64 3.82
N LYS A 32 -11.04 -26.13 3.51
CA LYS A 32 -10.48 -27.27 4.22
C LYS A 32 -10.18 -26.98 5.68
N ALA A 33 -9.70 -25.78 6.00
CA ALA A 33 -9.48 -25.37 7.38
C ALA A 33 -10.80 -25.37 8.18
N VAL A 34 -11.89 -24.87 7.58
CA VAL A 34 -13.22 -24.90 8.19
C VAL A 34 -13.74 -26.33 8.38
N GLU A 35 -13.59 -27.21 7.38
CA GLU A 35 -13.94 -28.63 7.51
C GLU A 35 -13.21 -29.34 8.66
N LEU A 36 -11.98 -28.93 8.95
CA LEU A 36 -11.17 -29.45 10.06
C LEU A 36 -11.53 -28.83 11.43
N GLY A 37 -12.49 -27.90 11.46
CA GLY A 37 -13.02 -27.29 12.68
C GLY A 37 -12.48 -25.90 13.02
N MET A 38 -11.74 -25.25 12.11
CA MET A 38 -11.33 -23.85 12.31
C MET A 38 -12.55 -22.92 12.18
N ASN A 39 -12.68 -21.95 13.08
CA ASN A 39 -13.72 -20.92 12.94
C ASN A 39 -13.38 -20.03 11.72
N PRO A 40 -14.31 -19.83 10.77
CA PRO A 40 -14.13 -18.91 9.63
C PRO A 40 -13.63 -17.51 10.02
N ASP A 41 -14.04 -16.98 11.18
CA ASP A 41 -13.61 -15.65 11.66
C ASP A 41 -12.12 -15.57 12.02
N GLN A 42 -11.43 -16.71 12.05
CA GLN A 42 -9.99 -16.82 12.31
C GLN A 42 -9.17 -16.96 11.01
N ILE A 43 -9.82 -16.90 9.85
CA ILE A 43 -9.20 -17.09 8.55
C ILE A 43 -9.05 -15.75 7.84
N LEU A 44 -7.87 -15.53 7.27
CA LEU A 44 -7.56 -14.43 6.36
C LEU A 44 -6.84 -15.00 5.14
N LEU A 45 -7.12 -14.44 3.96
CA LEU A 45 -6.59 -14.95 2.69
C LEU A 45 -5.60 -13.97 2.07
N SER A 46 -4.63 -14.52 1.34
CA SER A 46 -3.75 -13.73 0.47
C SER A 46 -3.31 -14.56 -0.73
N CYS A 47 -3.34 -13.94 -1.91
CA CYS A 47 -2.87 -14.53 -3.16
C CYS A 47 -1.87 -13.57 -3.82
N LYS A 48 -0.62 -13.58 -3.34
CA LYS A 48 0.38 -12.58 -3.77
C LYS A 48 1.08 -12.98 -5.05
N VAL A 49 1.26 -12.00 -5.92
CA VAL A 49 2.06 -12.06 -7.15
C VAL A 49 2.95 -10.82 -7.25
N SER A 50 3.96 -10.84 -8.12
CA SER A 50 4.98 -9.79 -8.22
C SER A 50 4.73 -8.76 -9.33
N LYS A 51 3.74 -8.99 -10.19
CA LYS A 51 3.31 -8.06 -11.23
C LYS A 51 2.08 -7.27 -10.79
N VAL A 52 2.10 -5.96 -11.03
CA VAL A 52 1.04 -5.02 -10.62
C VAL A 52 -0.33 -5.43 -11.18
N GLN A 53 -0.43 -5.64 -12.50
CA GLN A 53 -1.70 -5.95 -13.15
C GLN A 53 -2.26 -7.30 -12.71
N ASP A 54 -1.38 -8.26 -12.50
CA ASP A 54 -1.76 -9.60 -12.03
C ASP A 54 -2.29 -9.52 -10.60
N LEU A 55 -1.67 -8.75 -9.71
CA LEU A 55 -2.14 -8.57 -8.34
C LEU A 55 -3.53 -7.96 -8.32
N VAL A 56 -3.76 -6.94 -9.14
CA VAL A 56 -5.07 -6.29 -9.28
C VAL A 56 -6.12 -7.30 -9.77
N ALA A 57 -5.81 -8.08 -10.81
CA ALA A 57 -6.73 -9.10 -11.32
C ALA A 57 -7.04 -10.17 -10.27
N VAL A 58 -6.01 -10.67 -9.57
CA VAL A 58 -6.14 -11.70 -8.54
C VAL A 58 -7.04 -11.25 -7.40
N TYR A 59 -6.81 -10.07 -6.83
CA TYR A 59 -7.59 -9.61 -5.67
C TYR A 59 -9.01 -9.16 -6.03
N ARG A 60 -9.23 -8.65 -7.25
CA ARG A 60 -10.60 -8.39 -7.75
C ARG A 60 -11.41 -9.67 -7.93
N ASP A 61 -10.80 -10.75 -8.40
CA ASP A 61 -11.51 -12.03 -8.52
C ASP A 61 -11.69 -12.69 -7.15
N LEU A 62 -10.65 -12.69 -6.31
CA LEU A 62 -10.72 -13.25 -4.96
C LEU A 62 -11.81 -12.58 -4.09
N SER A 63 -11.88 -11.24 -4.10
CA SER A 63 -12.89 -10.48 -3.34
C SER A 63 -14.33 -10.72 -3.80
N ARG A 64 -14.55 -11.13 -5.06
CA ARG A 64 -15.89 -11.50 -5.56
C ARG A 64 -16.32 -12.90 -5.16
N ARG A 65 -15.38 -13.74 -4.74
CA ARG A 65 -15.56 -15.18 -4.53
C ARG A 65 -15.46 -15.59 -3.07
N SER A 66 -15.17 -14.64 -2.18
CA SER A 66 -14.94 -14.89 -0.76
C SER A 66 -15.16 -13.62 0.05
N ASP A 67 -15.77 -13.77 1.23
CA ASP A 67 -15.97 -12.72 2.22
C ASP A 67 -14.88 -12.70 3.32
N TYR A 68 -13.88 -13.60 3.25
CA TYR A 68 -12.76 -13.58 4.19
C TYR A 68 -11.95 -12.29 4.10
N PRO A 69 -11.44 -11.75 5.22
CA PRO A 69 -10.50 -10.64 5.21
C PRO A 69 -9.27 -10.94 4.33
N LEU A 70 -8.86 -9.95 3.55
CA LEU A 70 -7.80 -10.05 2.55
C LEU A 70 -6.52 -9.35 3.02
N HIS A 71 -5.44 -10.12 3.16
CA HIS A 71 -4.10 -9.61 3.40
C HIS A 71 -3.41 -9.24 2.09
N LEU A 72 -3.52 -7.98 1.72
CA LEU A 72 -3.04 -7.43 0.47
C LEU A 72 -1.52 -7.14 0.51
N GLY A 73 -0.85 -7.40 -0.61
CA GLY A 73 0.52 -6.96 -0.80
C GLY A 73 1.13 -7.51 -2.07
N LEU A 74 1.90 -6.66 -2.77
CA LEU A 74 2.75 -7.10 -3.87
C LEU A 74 3.95 -7.86 -3.28
N THR A 75 4.19 -9.09 -3.73
CA THR A 75 5.41 -9.82 -3.33
C THR A 75 6.58 -9.39 -4.22
N GLU A 76 7.80 -9.49 -3.70
CA GLU A 76 9.03 -9.21 -4.47
C GLU A 76 9.00 -7.86 -5.20
N ALA A 77 8.54 -6.81 -4.51
CA ALA A 77 8.34 -5.50 -5.13
C ALA A 77 9.65 -4.92 -5.67
N GLY A 78 10.79 -5.28 -5.08
CA GLY A 78 12.13 -4.83 -5.47
C GLY A 78 12.70 -3.80 -4.51
N MET A 79 13.82 -3.18 -4.91
CA MET A 79 14.55 -2.18 -4.12
C MET A 79 14.11 -0.75 -4.47
N GLY A 80 14.34 0.16 -3.54
CA GLY A 80 14.22 1.62 -3.74
C GLY A 80 12.91 2.07 -4.39
N SER A 81 13.03 3.03 -5.31
CA SER A 81 11.88 3.67 -5.97
C SER A 81 11.00 2.69 -6.75
N LYS A 82 11.60 1.69 -7.40
CA LYS A 82 10.83 0.68 -8.15
C LYS A 82 9.91 -0.12 -7.23
N GLY A 83 10.40 -0.53 -6.05
CA GLY A 83 9.61 -1.28 -5.08
C GLY A 83 8.46 -0.45 -4.51
N ILE A 84 8.72 0.81 -4.20
CA ILE A 84 7.72 1.76 -3.70
C ILE A 84 6.64 1.99 -4.76
N VAL A 85 7.03 2.41 -5.97
CA VAL A 85 6.10 2.70 -7.08
C VAL A 85 5.25 1.47 -7.43
N SER A 86 5.85 0.29 -7.54
CA SER A 86 5.10 -0.93 -7.88
C SER A 86 4.07 -1.28 -6.80
N SER A 87 4.46 -1.18 -5.54
CA SER A 87 3.58 -1.48 -4.40
C SER A 87 2.41 -0.49 -4.32
N THR A 88 2.71 0.81 -4.43
CA THR A 88 1.68 1.86 -4.42
C THR A 88 0.75 1.75 -5.62
N ALA A 89 1.26 1.48 -6.82
CA ALA A 89 0.44 1.33 -8.02
C ALA A 89 -0.53 0.14 -7.93
N ALA A 90 -0.08 -0.99 -7.38
CA ALA A 90 -0.93 -2.18 -7.25
C ALA A 90 -1.97 -2.01 -6.14
N MET A 91 -1.52 -1.57 -4.95
CA MET A 91 -2.41 -1.47 -3.79
C MET A 91 -3.34 -0.27 -3.87
N GLY A 92 -2.91 0.87 -4.42
CA GLY A 92 -3.76 2.06 -4.54
C GLY A 92 -5.04 1.79 -5.32
N ILE A 93 -4.97 1.01 -6.40
CA ILE A 93 -6.15 0.60 -7.19
C ILE A 93 -7.12 -0.22 -6.33
N LEU A 94 -6.61 -1.27 -5.68
CA LEU A 94 -7.43 -2.20 -4.91
C LEU A 94 -8.03 -1.54 -3.66
N LEU A 95 -7.24 -0.74 -2.95
CA LEU A 95 -7.67 -0.01 -1.77
C LEU A 95 -8.76 1.03 -2.11
N GLN A 96 -8.67 1.72 -3.25
CA GLN A 96 -9.71 2.63 -3.73
C GLN A 96 -11.03 1.90 -4.03
N GLU A 97 -10.96 0.63 -4.42
CA GLU A 97 -12.11 -0.26 -4.65
C GLU A 97 -12.65 -0.88 -3.36
N GLY A 98 -12.06 -0.59 -2.20
CA GLY A 98 -12.43 -1.18 -0.92
C GLY A 98 -11.92 -2.61 -0.73
N ILE A 99 -10.91 -3.03 -1.49
CA ILE A 99 -10.33 -4.38 -1.44
C ILE A 99 -9.03 -4.37 -0.62
N GLY A 100 -9.04 -5.07 0.51
CA GLY A 100 -7.87 -5.28 1.37
C GLY A 100 -8.09 -4.77 2.79
N ASP A 101 -7.97 -5.68 3.77
CA ASP A 101 -8.25 -5.42 5.19
C ASP A 101 -6.97 -5.18 5.99
N THR A 102 -5.86 -5.70 5.49
CA THR A 102 -4.52 -5.48 6.02
C THR A 102 -3.51 -5.50 4.88
N ILE A 103 -2.45 -4.70 4.97
CA ILE A 103 -1.44 -4.58 3.92
C ILE A 103 -0.03 -4.95 4.40
N ARG A 104 0.79 -5.43 3.47
CA ARG A 104 2.25 -5.49 3.62
C ARG A 104 2.92 -5.04 2.34
N VAL A 105 3.84 -4.08 2.47
CA VAL A 105 4.78 -3.72 1.41
C VAL A 105 5.99 -4.65 1.49
N SER A 106 6.38 -5.28 0.39
CA SER A 106 7.49 -6.25 0.36
C SER A 106 8.74 -5.63 -0.27
N LEU A 107 9.36 -4.68 0.42
CA LEU A 107 10.59 -4.03 -0.07
C LEU A 107 11.82 -4.90 0.20
N THR A 108 12.70 -4.94 -0.79
CA THR A 108 14.08 -5.35 -0.59
C THR A 108 14.85 -4.13 -0.07
N PRO A 109 15.39 -4.15 1.15
CA PRO A 109 16.09 -3.01 1.72
C PRO A 109 17.46 -2.86 1.06
N ASP A 110 17.92 -1.62 0.89
CA ASP A 110 19.30 -1.37 0.52
C ASP A 110 20.25 -1.89 1.61
N PRO A 111 21.50 -2.28 1.27
CA PRO A 111 22.47 -2.71 2.26
C PRO A 111 22.66 -1.67 3.37
N GLY A 112 22.41 -2.08 4.62
CA GLY A 112 22.50 -1.19 5.79
C GLY A 112 21.30 -0.27 6.01
N ALA A 113 20.27 -0.30 5.14
CA ALA A 113 19.04 0.44 5.36
C ALA A 113 18.16 -0.23 6.43
N PRO A 114 17.40 0.56 7.22
CA PRO A 114 16.52 0.03 8.25
C PRO A 114 15.34 -0.73 7.62
N ARG A 115 14.95 -1.85 8.25
CA ARG A 115 13.82 -2.67 7.77
C ARG A 115 12.47 -1.95 7.86
N GLU A 116 12.35 -0.99 8.78
CA GLU A 116 11.13 -0.21 9.02
C GLU A 116 10.65 0.60 7.80
N ASN A 117 11.48 0.78 6.77
CA ASN A 117 11.07 1.50 5.56
C ASN A 117 9.84 0.87 4.88
N GLU A 118 9.68 -0.46 4.95
CA GLU A 118 8.47 -1.12 4.42
C GLU A 118 7.20 -0.73 5.19
N VAL A 119 7.32 -0.48 6.50
CA VAL A 119 6.23 -0.03 7.36
C VAL A 119 5.92 1.44 7.08
N ILE A 120 6.94 2.29 6.94
CA ILE A 120 6.78 3.70 6.57
C ILE A 120 6.02 3.79 5.24
N VAL A 121 6.43 3.04 4.22
CA VAL A 121 5.75 3.06 2.92
C VAL A 121 4.32 2.54 3.02
N ALA A 122 4.04 1.53 3.85
CA ALA A 122 2.67 1.06 4.09
C ALA A 122 1.78 2.16 4.72
N GLN A 123 2.31 2.88 5.72
CA GLN A 123 1.62 3.99 6.35
C GLN A 123 1.36 5.14 5.37
N GLU A 124 2.36 5.51 4.58
CA GLU A 124 2.25 6.57 3.57
C GLU A 124 1.20 6.24 2.50
N ILE A 125 1.10 4.97 2.05
CA ILE A 125 0.06 4.53 1.11
C ILE A 125 -1.33 4.75 1.73
N LEU A 126 -1.57 4.22 2.92
CA LEU A 126 -2.89 4.33 3.56
C LEU A 126 -3.27 5.78 3.89
N GLN A 127 -2.29 6.61 4.28
CA GLN A 127 -2.50 8.02 4.60
C GLN A 127 -2.75 8.87 3.36
N THR A 128 -1.97 8.67 2.29
CA THR A 128 -2.17 9.37 1.01
C THR A 128 -3.54 9.03 0.40
N MET A 129 -4.00 7.79 0.58
CA MET A 129 -5.33 7.35 0.13
C MET A 129 -6.47 7.84 1.04
N GLY A 130 -6.18 8.53 2.14
CA GLY A 130 -7.19 9.02 3.09
C GLY A 130 -7.85 7.93 3.94
N LEU A 131 -7.25 6.73 4.01
CA LEU A 131 -7.81 5.59 4.73
C LEU A 131 -7.45 5.59 6.21
N ARG A 132 -6.24 6.07 6.55
CA ARG A 132 -5.71 6.09 7.92
C ARG A 132 -4.73 7.24 8.11
N ASN A 133 -4.80 7.91 9.26
CA ASN A 133 -3.81 8.92 9.65
C ASN A 133 -2.83 8.33 10.68
N PHE A 134 -1.53 8.47 10.44
CA PHE A 134 -0.47 7.97 11.31
C PHE A 134 0.40 9.10 11.87
N THR A 135 0.72 10.08 11.04
CA THR A 135 1.55 11.24 11.38
C THR A 135 1.03 12.47 10.67
N PRO A 136 1.21 13.69 11.21
CA PRO A 136 0.89 14.93 10.49
C PRO A 136 1.44 14.93 9.07
N MET A 137 0.63 15.31 8.09
CA MET A 137 1.01 15.32 6.68
C MET A 137 1.71 16.63 6.33
N VAL A 138 2.86 16.54 5.65
CA VAL A 138 3.55 17.72 5.12
C VAL A 138 3.20 17.91 3.65
N ILE A 139 2.62 19.06 3.33
CA ILE A 139 2.33 19.47 1.95
C ILE A 139 3.40 20.49 1.57
N ALA A 140 4.33 20.10 0.71
CA ALA A 140 5.41 20.97 0.26
C ALA A 140 5.38 21.17 -1.25
N CYS A 141 5.64 22.40 -1.69
CA CYS A 141 5.87 22.64 -3.11
C CYS A 141 7.20 22.01 -3.55
N PRO A 142 7.41 21.68 -4.84
CA PRO A 142 8.66 21.07 -5.29
C PRO A 142 9.89 21.99 -5.16
N GLY A 143 9.67 23.30 -4.95
CA GLY A 143 10.69 24.32 -5.14
C GLY A 143 10.94 24.59 -6.63
N CYS A 144 11.20 25.85 -6.98
CA CYS A 144 11.54 26.26 -8.34
C CYS A 144 12.45 27.49 -8.28
N GLY A 145 12.81 28.09 -9.43
CA GLY A 145 13.67 29.28 -9.49
C GLY A 145 13.14 30.54 -8.78
N ARG A 146 11.99 30.46 -8.11
CA ARG A 146 11.39 31.53 -7.31
C ARG A 146 11.77 31.47 -5.82
N THR A 147 12.51 30.44 -5.40
CA THR A 147 13.00 30.27 -4.02
C THR A 147 14.44 29.81 -4.01
N THR A 148 15.15 30.05 -2.91
CA THR A 148 16.46 29.44 -2.67
C THR A 148 16.29 27.94 -2.43
N SER A 149 16.78 27.12 -3.37
CA SER A 149 16.56 25.67 -3.37
C SER A 149 17.04 25.00 -2.09
N THR A 150 18.28 25.26 -1.67
CA THR A 150 18.89 24.61 -0.50
C THR A 150 18.12 24.91 0.78
N THR A 151 17.90 26.19 1.09
CA THR A 151 17.16 26.63 2.28
C THR A 151 15.75 26.06 2.32
N PHE A 152 15.03 26.06 1.19
CA PHE A 152 13.67 25.52 1.13
C PHE A 152 13.63 24.00 1.35
N GLN A 153 14.52 23.26 0.68
CA GLN A 153 14.60 21.80 0.81
C GLN A 153 14.98 21.37 2.22
N GLU A 154 15.96 22.04 2.83
CA GLU A 154 16.38 21.79 4.23
C GLU A 154 15.23 22.07 5.21
N LEU A 155 14.51 23.19 5.02
CA LEU A 155 13.35 23.53 5.86
C LEU A 155 12.26 22.44 5.77
N ALA A 156 11.89 22.03 4.56
CA ALA A 156 10.87 20.99 4.36
C ALA A 156 11.29 19.65 4.99
N ALA A 157 12.54 19.22 4.78
CA ALA A 157 13.08 17.98 5.34
C ALA A 157 13.13 18.01 6.89
N ASN A 158 13.51 19.16 7.47
CA ASN A 158 13.55 19.35 8.91
C ASN A 158 12.15 19.29 9.53
N ILE A 159 11.16 19.93 8.91
CA ILE A 159 9.76 19.90 9.38
C ILE A 159 9.22 18.46 9.33
N GLN A 160 9.40 17.75 8.21
CA GLN A 160 8.95 16.36 8.08
C GLN A 160 9.60 15.45 9.14
N SER A 161 10.90 15.61 9.37
CA SER A 161 11.63 14.83 10.38
C SER A 161 11.15 15.14 11.80
N TYR A 162 10.94 16.42 12.11
CA TYR A 162 10.45 16.87 13.40
C TYR A 162 9.07 16.30 13.72
N LEU A 163 8.12 16.38 12.77
CA LEU A 163 6.76 15.86 12.96
C LEU A 163 6.76 14.35 13.25
N ARG A 164 7.55 13.58 12.50
CA ARG A 164 7.68 12.13 12.75
C ARG A 164 8.29 11.82 14.11
N GLN A 165 9.33 12.55 14.52
CA GLN A 165 9.98 12.35 15.82
C GLN A 165 9.07 12.75 17.00
N GLN A 166 8.23 13.77 16.84
CA GLN A 166 7.30 14.22 17.87
C GLN A 166 6.05 13.35 17.96
N MET A 167 5.64 12.68 16.88
CA MET A 167 4.38 11.92 16.85
C MET A 167 4.21 10.92 18.01
N PRO A 168 5.21 10.11 18.42
CA PRO A 168 5.08 9.20 19.56
C PRO A 168 4.76 9.91 20.89
N VAL A 169 5.18 11.17 21.03
CA VAL A 169 4.90 12.03 22.18
C VAL A 169 3.52 12.67 22.02
N TRP A 170 3.26 13.32 20.88
CA TRP A 170 2.03 14.05 20.64
C TRP A 170 0.80 13.16 20.62
N LYS A 171 0.89 11.92 20.12
CA LYS A 171 -0.23 10.97 20.15
C LYS A 171 -0.81 10.76 21.56
N LYS A 172 0.02 10.92 22.60
CA LYS A 172 -0.38 10.73 24.00
C LYS A 172 -1.02 11.97 24.60
N THR A 173 -0.64 13.15 24.12
CA THR A 173 -1.00 14.44 24.73
C THR A 173 -2.00 15.25 23.89
N HIS A 174 -2.08 14.98 22.59
CA HIS A 174 -2.91 15.68 21.61
C HIS A 174 -3.66 14.64 20.74
N PRO A 175 -4.78 14.08 21.24
CA PRO A 175 -5.59 13.17 20.46
C PRO A 175 -6.02 13.81 19.13
N GLY A 176 -5.86 13.09 18.01
CA GLY A 176 -6.22 13.57 16.67
C GLY A 176 -5.14 14.39 15.97
N VAL A 177 -3.96 14.60 16.60
CA VAL A 177 -2.84 15.33 15.98
C VAL A 177 -2.34 14.67 14.68
N GLU A 178 -2.56 13.38 14.49
CA GLU A 178 -2.27 12.67 13.24
C GLU A 178 -3.02 13.23 12.03
N GLU A 179 -4.15 13.93 12.22
CA GLU A 179 -4.95 14.54 11.15
C GLU A 179 -4.44 15.93 10.74
N MET A 180 -3.43 16.46 11.45
CA MET A 180 -2.89 17.78 11.19
C MET A 180 -2.18 17.82 9.83
N ASN A 181 -2.49 18.85 9.04
CA ASN A 181 -1.78 19.18 7.80
C ASN A 181 -0.85 20.37 8.03
N VAL A 182 0.38 20.26 7.53
CA VAL A 182 1.40 21.31 7.63
C VAL A 182 1.88 21.67 6.23
N ALA A 183 1.58 22.89 5.78
CA ALA A 183 2.03 23.38 4.49
C ALA A 183 3.41 24.06 4.59
N VAL A 184 4.34 23.71 3.69
CA VAL A 184 5.68 24.29 3.59
C VAL A 184 5.92 24.79 2.17
N MET A 185 5.83 26.11 1.97
CA MET A 185 5.75 26.72 0.66
C MET A 185 6.93 27.66 0.40
N GLY A 186 7.56 27.54 -0.77
CA GLY A 186 8.78 28.29 -1.09
C GLY A 186 8.57 29.71 -1.60
N CYS A 187 7.36 30.08 -2.03
CA CYS A 187 7.09 31.43 -2.54
C CYS A 187 5.61 31.83 -2.42
N ILE A 188 5.33 33.11 -2.72
CA ILE A 188 4.00 33.71 -2.60
C ILE A 188 2.97 33.20 -3.63
N VAL A 189 3.40 32.56 -4.73
CA VAL A 189 2.49 32.21 -5.85
C VAL A 189 1.38 31.26 -5.41
N ASN A 190 1.76 30.11 -4.84
CA ASN A 190 0.80 29.14 -4.28
C ASN A 190 0.81 29.15 -2.75
N GLY A 191 1.80 29.79 -2.12
CA GLY A 191 2.02 29.72 -0.67
C GLY A 191 0.78 30.06 0.16
N PRO A 192 0.20 31.26 0.03
CA PRO A 192 -0.98 31.65 0.79
C PRO A 192 -2.23 30.82 0.49
N GLY A 193 -2.30 30.16 -0.67
CA GLY A 193 -3.45 29.32 -1.03
C GLY A 193 -3.39 27.97 -0.34
N GLU A 194 -2.23 27.31 -0.43
CA GLU A 194 -2.00 25.98 0.15
C GLU A 194 -1.80 25.98 1.67
N SER A 195 -1.60 27.15 2.28
CA SER A 195 -1.41 27.29 3.75
C SER A 195 -2.66 27.75 4.51
N LYS A 196 -3.82 27.85 3.86
CA LYS A 196 -5.11 28.17 4.51
C LYS A 196 -5.77 26.93 5.07
#